data_AF-A0A9X7WKI8-F1
#
_entry.id   AF-A0A9X7WKI8-F1
#
_cell.length_a   1.000
_cell.length_b   1.000
_cell.length_c   1.000
_cell.angle_alpha   90.00
_cell.angle_beta   90.00
_cell.angle_gamma   90.00
#
_symmetry.space_group_name_H-M   'P 1'
#
loop_
_entity.id
_entity.type
_entity.pdbx_description
1 polymer ?
#
loop_
_entity_poly.entity_id
_entity_poly.type
_entity_poly.pdbx_seq_one_letter_code
_entity_poly.pdbx_strand_id
1 'polypeptide(L)' 'MAATRTVAARYLVVDAIDDDAARFCEHYGFLRSPAEPSLRMVRKLGDIQADVGLC' A
#
# COMPACT_ATOMS: atom_id res chain seq x y z
N MET A 1 13.03 30.86 -5.24
CA MET A 1 11.82 30.40 -4.53
C MET A 1 11.73 28.89 -4.70
N ALA A 2 11.73 28.12 -3.61
CA ALA A 2 11.61 26.67 -3.66
C ALA A 2 10.12 26.30 -3.53
N ALA A 3 9.56 25.66 -4.55
CA ALA A 3 8.19 25.16 -4.51
C ALA A 3 8.18 23.83 -3.74
N THR A 4 7.65 23.83 -2.52
CA THR A 4 7.44 22.60 -1.76
C THR A 4 6.21 21.91 -2.34
N ARG A 5 6.40 20.91 -3.21
CA ARG A 5 5.30 20.05 -3.66
C ARG A 5 4.98 19.06 -2.54
N THR A 6 4.01 19.38 -1.70
CA THR A 6 3.46 18.42 -0.73
C THR A 6 2.72 17.33 -1.51
N VAL A 7 3.38 16.21 -1.76
CA VAL A 7 2.72 15.02 -2.33
C VAL A 7 2.08 14.29 -1.17
N ALA A 8 0.79 14.50 -0.96
CA ALA A 8 0.00 13.62 -0.11
C ALA A 8 0.01 12.22 -0.75
N ALA A 9 0.69 11.26 -0.13
CA ALA A 9 0.69 9.89 -0.59
C ALA A 9 -0.70 9.28 -0.32
N ARG A 10 -1.35 8.79 -1.39
CA ARG A 10 -2.61 8.04 -1.30
C ARG A 10 -2.26 6.56 -1.11
N TYR A 11 -2.92 5.91 -0.16
CA TYR A 11 -2.72 4.49 0.14
C TYR A 11 -4.02 3.73 -0.04
N LEU A 12 -3.92 2.51 -0.55
CA LEU A 12 -4.95 1.48 -0.45
C LEU A 12 -4.67 0.66 0.81
N VAL A 13 -5.72 0.41 1.58
CA VAL A 13 -5.66 -0.39 2.82
C VAL A 13 -6.50 -1.64 2.63
N VAL A 14 -5.96 -2.78 3.03
CA VAL A 14 -6.64 -4.09 3.01
C VAL A 14 -6.52 -4.69 4.41
N ASP A 15 -7.62 -5.10 5.01
CA ASP A 15 -7.59 -5.91 6.22
C ASP A 15 -7.67 -7.38 5.80
N ALA A 16 -6.55 -8.09 5.91
CA ALA A 16 -6.48 -9.51 5.58
C ALA A 16 -7.23 -10.35 6.61
N ILE A 17 -7.92 -11.39 6.15
CA ILE A 17 -8.70 -12.28 7.02
C ILE A 17 -7.82 -13.27 7.79
N ASP A 18 -6.64 -13.59 7.25
CA ASP A 18 -5.65 -14.51 7.81
C ASP A 18 -4.25 -14.24 7.22
N ASP A 19 -3.25 -14.99 7.69
CA ASP A 19 -1.86 -14.85 7.22
C ASP A 19 -1.64 -15.28 5.77
N ASP A 20 -2.45 -16.19 5.22
CA ASP A 20 -2.31 -16.61 3.83
C ASP A 20 -2.82 -15.50 2.89
N ALA A 21 -3.92 -14.85 3.24
CA ALA A 21 -4.38 -13.63 2.57
C ALA A 21 -3.36 -12.48 2.71
N ALA A 22 -2.72 -12.33 3.88
CA ALA A 22 -1.66 -11.34 4.06
C ALA A 22 -0.45 -11.61 3.14
N ARG A 23 0.00 -12.88 3.06
CA ARG A 23 1.08 -13.30 2.15
C ARG A 23 0.75 -13.08 0.68
N PHE A 24 -0.49 -13.31 0.29
CA PHE A 24 -0.97 -12.96 -1.05
C PHE A 24 -0.83 -11.45 -1.32
N CYS A 25 -1.25 -10.60 -0.38
CA CYS A 25 -1.08 -9.16 -0.51
C CYS A 25 0.40 -8.74 -0.55
N GLU A 26 1.27 -9.37 0.27
CA GLU A 26 2.73 -9.14 0.26
C GLU A 26 3.34 -9.47 -1.10
N HIS A 27 2.90 -10.55 -1.74
CA HIS A 27 3.33 -10.92 -3.10
C HIS A 27 3.05 -9.82 -4.12
N TYR A 28 1.93 -9.09 -3.98
CA TYR A 28 1.57 -7.94 -4.81
C TYR A 28 2.08 -6.59 -4.26
N GLY A 29 3.09 -6.61 -3.38
CA GLY A 29 3.78 -5.40 -2.93
C GLY A 29 3.06 -4.58 -1.86
N PHE A 30 2.07 -5.16 -1.19
CA PHE A 30 1.53 -4.55 0.04
C PHE A 30 2.48 -4.81 1.21
N LEU A 31 2.55 -3.84 2.12
CA LEU A 31 3.35 -3.95 3.34
C LEU A 31 2.42 -4.08 4.53
N ARG A 32 2.82 -4.85 5.54
CA ARG A 32 2.11 -4.89 6.83
C ARG A 32 2.18 -3.52 7.50
N SER A 33 1.04 -3.09 8.03
CA SER A 33 0.95 -1.93 8.89
C SER A 33 1.81 -2.17 10.14
N PRO A 34 2.65 -1.20 10.55
CA PRO A 34 3.45 -1.33 11.77
C PRO A 34 2.61 -1.26 13.06
N ALA A 35 1.36 -0.79 12.97
CA ALA A 35 0.41 -0.79 14.07
C ALA A 35 -0.49 -2.03 14.00
N GLU A 36 -0.82 -2.62 15.15
CA GLU A 36 -1.82 -3.67 15.23
C GLU A 36 -3.20 -3.18 14.72
N PRO A 37 -3.97 -4.05 14.04
CA PRO A 37 -3.74 -5.48 13.83
C PRO A 37 -2.69 -5.79 12.73
N SER A 38 -1.89 -6.84 12.96
CA SER A 38 -0.78 -7.28 12.08
C SER A 38 -1.21 -7.78 10.69
N LEU A 39 -2.52 -7.90 10.46
CA LEU A 39 -3.14 -8.29 9.19
C LEU A 39 -3.62 -7.09 8.35
N ARG A 40 -3.43 -5.86 8.85
CA ARG A 40 -3.69 -4.66 8.03
C ARG A 40 -2.53 -4.45 7.06
N MET A 41 -2.85 -4.45 5.78
CA MET A 41 -1.93 -4.30 4.66
C MET A 41 -2.12 -2.94 4.01
N VAL A 42 -1.02 -2.28 3.61
CA VAL A 42 -1.06 -0.99 2.92
C VAL A 42 -0.19 -0.99 1.68
N ARG A 43 -0.63 -0.31 0.62
CA ARG A 43 0.17 -0.06 -0.58
C ARG A 43 -0.12 1.31 -1.15
N LYS A 44 0.92 2.00 -1.65
CA LYS A 44 0.77 3.33 -2.25
C LYS A 44 0.05 3.22 -3.58
N LEU A 45 -0.95 4.08 -3.81
CA LEU A 45 -1.75 4.06 -5.04
C LEU A 45 -0.91 4.31 -6.29
N GLY A 46 0.13 5.15 -6.19
CA GLY A 46 1.04 5.41 -7.32
C GLY A 46 1.80 4.17 -7.78
N ASP A 47 2.16 3.28 -6.86
CA ASP A 47 2.86 2.05 -7.20
C ASP A 47 1.88 1.06 -7.85
N ILE A 48 0.62 1.03 -7.38
CA ILE A 48 -0.45 0.25 -8.02
C ILE A 48 -0.70 0.76 -9.44
N GLN A 49 -0.80 2.08 -9.63
CA GLN A 49 -0.99 2.70 -10.94
C GLN A 49 0.14 2.34 -11.91
N ALA A 50 1.39 2.28 -11.43
CA ALA A 50 2.53 1.86 -12.22
C ALA A 50 2.42 0.41 -12.71
N ASP A 51 1.99 -0.51 -11.85
CA ASP A 51 1.80 -1.91 -12.23
C ASP A 51 0.76 -2.10 -13.33
N VAL A 52 -0.31 -1.29 -13.31
CA VAL A 52 -1.42 -1.38 -14.28
C VAL A 52 -1.29 -0.42 -15.48
N GLY A 53 -0.17 0.30 -15.60
CA GLY A 53 0.11 1.19 -16.73
C GLY A 53 -0.73 2.47 -16.76
N LEU A 54 -1.18 2.97 -15.60
CA LEU A 54 -1.96 4.21 -15.44
C LEU A 54 -1.08 5.42 -15.10
N CYS A 55 0.19 5.44 -15.54
CA CYS A 55 1.16 6.51 -15.28
C CYS A 55 1.16 7.63 -16.32
#